data_AF-A0A560VI43-F1
#
_entry.id   AF-A0A560VI43-F1
#
_cell.length_a   1.000
_cell.length_b   1.000
_cell.length_c   1.000
_cell.angle_alpha   90.00
_cell.angle_beta   90.00
_cell.angle_gamma   90.00
#
_symmetry.space_group_name_H-M   'P 1'
#
loop_
_entity.id
_entity.type
_entity.pdbx_description
1 polymer ?
#
loop_
_entity_poly.entity_id
_entity_poly.type
_entity_poly.pdbx_seq_one_letter_code
_entity_poly.pdbx_strand_id
1 'polypeptide(L)'
;MFQPSTAFPFLAALERDWQVVRDECDALLPDEFDAWPERALYNRGWDVYGLHLEGRPILENCVFCPGTAALLGAVPGLRHAGFSRLAPGTEIAPHVGYSGAVLRLHLALRAEGDCALRVGGETRRWTPGRAFVFDDTVEHAAWNRSDAPRIVLLADFLRPAGSERHAAR
;
A
#
# COMPACT_ATOMS: atom_id res chain seq x y z
N MET A 1 1.79 -9.63 -10.63
CA MET A 1 3.18 -9.34 -11.03
C MET A 1 3.44 -7.85 -10.87
N PHE A 2 4.68 -7.45 -10.56
CA PHE A 2 5.07 -6.05 -10.55
C PHE A 2 4.93 -5.40 -11.92
N GLN A 3 4.51 -4.14 -11.94
CA GLN A 3 4.33 -3.35 -13.16
C GLN A 3 5.51 -2.38 -13.32
N PRO A 4 5.88 -2.00 -14.56
CA PRO A 4 6.88 -0.97 -14.80
C PRO A 4 6.41 0.38 -14.24
N SER A 5 7.21 1.03 -13.39
CA SER A 5 6.87 2.33 -12.79
C SER A 5 6.69 3.43 -13.84
N THR A 6 7.38 3.33 -14.99
CA THR A 6 7.26 4.27 -16.12
C THR A 6 5.86 4.32 -16.73
N ALA A 7 5.03 3.30 -16.51
CA ALA A 7 3.62 3.29 -16.94
C ALA A 7 2.72 4.18 -16.04
N PHE A 8 3.23 4.67 -14.91
CA PHE A 8 2.46 5.41 -13.90
C PHE A 8 3.15 6.73 -13.53
N PRO A 9 3.03 7.79 -14.36
CA PRO A 9 3.71 9.07 -14.12
C PRO A 9 3.37 9.75 -12.79
N PHE A 10 2.17 9.49 -12.25
CA PHE A 10 1.74 10.04 -10.96
C PHE A 10 2.58 9.56 -9.78
N LEU A 11 3.32 8.44 -9.92
CA LEU A 11 4.26 7.98 -8.89
C LEU A 11 5.36 9.02 -8.61
N ALA A 12 5.77 9.81 -9.60
CA ALA A 12 6.82 10.81 -9.42
C ALA A 12 6.44 11.89 -8.39
N ALA A 13 5.16 12.29 -8.35
CA ALA A 13 4.68 13.25 -7.34
C ALA A 13 4.64 12.60 -5.95
N LEU A 14 4.13 11.36 -5.86
CA LEU A 14 4.10 10.59 -4.62
C LEU A 14 5.51 10.36 -4.04
N GLU A 15 6.48 10.01 -4.88
CA GLU A 15 7.88 9.82 -4.47
C GLU A 15 8.60 11.13 -4.14
N ARG A 16 8.24 12.24 -4.78
CA ARG A 16 8.84 13.55 -4.48
C ARG A 16 8.37 14.07 -3.12
N ASP A 17 7.07 13.94 -2.85
CA ASP A 17 6.41 14.56 -1.70
C ASP A 17 6.14 13.55 -0.58
N TRP A 18 6.81 12.38 -0.60
CA TRP A 18 6.56 11.26 0.32
C TRP A 18 6.77 11.60 1.79
N GLN A 19 7.65 12.56 2.12
CA GLN A 19 7.84 12.97 3.51
C GLN A 19 6.60 13.64 4.07
N VAL A 20 5.80 14.35 3.26
CA VAL A 20 4.50 14.90 3.69
C VAL A 20 3.58 13.75 4.12
N VAL A 21 3.51 12.71 3.29
CA VAL A 21 2.69 11.51 3.57
C VAL A 21 3.17 10.80 4.83
N ARG A 22 4.49 10.66 5.01
CA ARG A 22 5.09 10.06 6.21
C ARG A 22 4.77 10.88 7.45
N ASP A 23 5.00 12.18 7.40
CA ASP A 23 4.88 13.06 8.58
C ASP A 23 3.42 13.15 9.05
N GLU A 24 2.46 13.15 8.13
CA GLU A 24 1.03 13.04 8.47
C GLU A 24 0.69 11.68 9.10
N CYS A 25 1.19 10.58 8.53
CA CYS A 25 1.00 9.25 9.10
C CYS A 25 1.60 9.11 10.50
N ASP A 26 2.78 9.68 10.73
CA ASP A 26 3.48 9.62 12.02
C ASP A 26 2.81 10.50 13.09
N ALA A 27 2.04 11.51 12.67
CA ALA A 27 1.27 12.37 13.57
C ALA A 27 -0.04 11.73 14.07
N LEU A 28 -0.50 10.65 13.41
CA LEU A 28 -1.68 9.90 13.84
C LEU A 28 -1.38 9.10 15.13
N LEU A 29 -2.36 9.06 16.04
CA LEU A 29 -2.25 8.27 17.26
C LEU A 29 -2.36 6.77 16.92
N PRO A 30 -1.63 5.88 17.62
CA PRO A 30 -1.69 4.44 17.34
C PRO A 30 -3.09 3.82 17.45
N ASP A 31 -3.96 4.37 18.30
CA ASP A 31 -5.32 3.89 18.56
C ASP A 31 -6.31 4.26 17.45
N GLU A 32 -5.91 5.11 16.50
CA GLU A 32 -6.71 5.46 15.32
C GLU A 32 -6.62 4.38 14.22
N PHE A 33 -5.68 3.43 14.34
CA PHE A 33 -5.52 2.35 13.37
C PHE A 33 -6.40 1.16 13.75
N ASP A 34 -7.12 0.63 12.76
CA ASP A 34 -7.90 -0.59 12.89
C ASP A 34 -7.09 -1.82 12.51
N ALA A 35 -7.26 -2.92 13.25
CA ALA A 35 -6.66 -4.20 12.88
C ALA A 35 -7.27 -4.74 11.56
N TRP A 36 -6.43 -5.24 10.65
CA TRP A 36 -6.90 -5.84 9.41
C TRP A 36 -7.83 -7.04 9.70
N PRO A 37 -9.03 -7.14 9.09
CA PRO A 37 -10.05 -8.11 9.48
C PRO A 37 -9.67 -9.56 9.17
N GLU A 38 -8.88 -9.81 8.14
CA GLU A 38 -8.49 -11.17 7.72
C GLU A 38 -7.37 -11.75 8.58
N ARG A 39 -7.65 -11.96 9.87
CA ARG A 39 -6.68 -12.42 10.88
C ARG A 39 -6.01 -13.76 10.57
N ALA A 40 -6.61 -14.58 9.70
CA ALA A 40 -5.99 -15.83 9.24
C ALA A 40 -4.79 -15.61 8.31
N LEU A 41 -4.68 -14.43 7.67
CA LEU A 41 -3.59 -14.13 6.74
C LEU A 41 -2.29 -13.76 7.44
N TYR A 42 -2.30 -13.34 8.71
CA TYR A 42 -1.11 -12.77 9.35
C TYR A 42 -0.93 -13.24 10.78
N ASN A 43 0.32 -13.36 11.20
CA ASN A 43 0.65 -13.85 12.53
C ASN A 43 0.45 -12.78 13.64
N ARG A 44 0.65 -11.49 13.34
CA ARG A 44 0.50 -10.39 14.32
C ARG A 44 0.46 -9.01 13.67
N GLY A 45 -0.13 -8.04 14.36
CA GLY A 45 0.09 -6.60 14.18
C GLY A 45 0.05 -6.10 12.73
N TRP A 46 -1.04 -6.35 12.02
CA TRP A 46 -1.33 -5.70 10.76
C TRP A 46 -2.49 -4.74 10.97
N ASP A 47 -2.18 -3.45 10.99
CA ASP A 47 -3.15 -2.38 11.24
C ASP A 47 -3.24 -1.44 10.04
N VAL A 48 -4.40 -0.81 9.86
CA VAL A 48 -4.70 0.07 8.72
C VAL A 48 -5.41 1.35 9.16
N TYR A 49 -5.19 2.42 8.41
CA TYR A 49 -5.90 3.69 8.56
C TYR A 49 -6.46 4.10 7.19
N GLY A 50 -7.78 4.05 7.03
CA GLY A 50 -8.44 4.29 5.74
C GLY A 50 -8.51 5.77 5.37
N LEU A 51 -8.23 6.10 4.10
CA LEU A 51 -8.36 7.46 3.54
C LEU A 51 -9.33 7.51 2.35
N HIS A 52 -9.49 6.38 1.65
CA HIS A 52 -10.40 6.25 0.51
C HIS A 52 -11.06 4.88 0.50
N LEU A 53 -12.36 4.85 0.24
CA LEU A 53 -13.16 3.64 0.13
C LEU A 53 -14.08 3.75 -1.08
N GLU A 54 -13.98 2.78 -2.00
CA GLU A 54 -14.79 2.68 -3.21
C GLU A 54 -14.82 3.95 -4.09
N GLY A 55 -13.71 4.67 -4.13
CA GLY A 55 -13.52 5.91 -4.89
C GLY A 55 -14.09 7.15 -4.21
N ARG A 56 -14.38 7.07 -2.90
CA ARG A 56 -14.82 8.20 -2.08
C ARG A 56 -13.84 8.44 -0.93
N PRO A 57 -13.54 9.71 -0.60
CA PRO A 57 -12.75 10.03 0.58
C PRO A 57 -13.52 9.72 1.87
N ILE A 58 -12.81 9.19 2.86
CA ILE A 58 -13.28 9.14 4.24
C ILE A 58 -12.89 10.49 4.85
N LEU A 59 -13.81 11.45 4.82
CA LEU A 59 -13.52 12.86 5.11
C LEU A 59 -13.01 13.07 6.54
N GLU A 60 -13.55 12.30 7.48
CA GLU A 60 -13.18 12.28 8.89
C GLU A 60 -11.71 11.90 9.10
N ASN A 61 -11.14 11.09 8.20
CA ASN A 61 -9.74 10.68 8.26
C ASN A 61 -8.85 11.60 7.42
N CYS A 62 -9.32 12.00 6.24
CA CYS A 62 -8.59 12.90 5.35
C CYS A 62 -8.30 14.27 5.97
N VAL A 63 -9.13 14.76 6.90
CA VAL A 63 -8.88 16.04 7.59
C VAL A 63 -7.57 16.05 8.38
N PHE A 64 -7.12 14.88 8.85
CA PHE A 64 -5.84 14.73 9.56
C PHE A 64 -4.65 14.48 8.62
N CYS A 65 -4.92 14.19 7.35
CA CYS A 65 -3.90 13.91 6.33
C CYS A 65 -4.14 14.73 5.05
N PRO A 66 -4.24 16.07 5.12
CA PRO A 66 -4.65 16.90 3.98
C PRO A 66 -3.66 16.85 2.79
N GLY A 67 -2.36 16.78 3.05
CA GLY A 67 -1.32 16.63 2.02
C GLY A 67 -1.40 15.27 1.34
N THR A 68 -1.58 14.20 2.12
CA THR A 68 -1.81 12.84 1.59
C THR A 68 -3.09 12.78 0.77
N ALA A 69 -4.18 13.38 1.24
CA ALA A 69 -5.45 13.43 0.51
C ALA A 69 -5.32 14.17 -0.83
N ALA A 70 -4.57 15.28 -0.87
CA ALA A 70 -4.30 16.02 -2.10
C ALA A 70 -3.48 15.18 -3.12
N LEU A 71 -2.44 14.48 -2.66
CA LEU A 71 -1.64 13.59 -3.49
C LEU A 71 -2.44 12.40 -4.02
N LEU A 72 -3.29 11.80 -3.18
CA LEU A 72 -4.21 10.73 -3.58
C LEU A 72 -5.23 11.20 -4.62
N GLY A 73 -5.71 12.44 -4.53
CA GLY A 73 -6.61 13.04 -5.51
C GLY A 73 -6.03 13.12 -6.93
N ALA A 74 -4.70 13.07 -7.08
CA ALA A 74 -4.03 13.02 -8.37
C ALA A 74 -3.86 11.61 -8.96
N VAL A 75 -4.23 10.55 -8.22
CA VAL A 75 -4.14 9.16 -8.68
C VAL A 75 -5.36 8.84 -9.57
N PRO A 76 -5.15 8.54 -10.87
CA PRO A 76 -6.26 8.28 -11.78
C PRO A 76 -7.04 7.04 -11.38
N GLY A 77 -8.37 7.17 -11.25
CA GLY A 77 -9.25 6.04 -10.94
C GLY A 77 -9.03 5.44 -9.55
N LEU A 78 -8.59 6.24 -8.57
CA LEU A 78 -8.44 5.81 -7.19
C LEU A 78 -9.72 5.12 -6.65
N ARG A 79 -9.55 3.96 -6.00
CA ARG A 79 -10.64 3.15 -5.43
C ARG A 79 -10.50 3.04 -3.92
N HIS A 80 -9.36 2.54 -3.44
CA HIS A 80 -9.09 2.39 -2.02
C HIS A 80 -7.74 3.01 -1.71
N ALA A 81 -7.60 3.64 -0.55
CA ALA A 81 -6.29 4.06 -0.07
C ALA A 81 -6.27 4.15 1.44
N GLY A 82 -5.08 3.99 2.01
CA GLY A 82 -4.84 4.13 3.43
C GLY A 82 -3.41 3.78 3.81
N PHE A 83 -3.08 4.03 5.07
CA PHE A 83 -1.82 3.55 5.63
C PHE A 83 -1.94 2.09 6.02
N SER A 84 -0.92 1.29 5.71
CA SER A 84 -0.77 -0.09 6.17
C SER A 84 0.49 -0.20 7.01
N ARG A 85 0.30 -0.57 8.28
CA ARG A 85 1.35 -0.77 9.27
C ARG A 85 1.50 -2.25 9.58
N LEU A 86 2.72 -2.77 9.49
CA LEU A 86 3.10 -4.06 10.06
C LEU A 86 4.00 -3.87 11.27
N ALA A 87 3.65 -4.51 12.37
CA ALA A 87 4.49 -4.61 13.55
C ALA A 87 5.79 -5.39 13.25
N PRO A 88 6.81 -5.26 14.11
CA PRO A 88 8.01 -6.10 14.06
C PRO A 88 7.67 -7.60 14.07
N GLY A 89 8.32 -8.38 13.20
CA GLY A 89 8.13 -9.83 13.08
C GLY A 89 6.80 -10.26 12.43
N THR A 90 6.07 -9.35 11.78
CA THR A 90 4.84 -9.73 11.07
C THR A 90 5.16 -10.46 9.77
N GLU A 91 4.46 -11.57 9.53
CA GLU A 91 4.41 -12.27 8.24
C GLU A 91 2.96 -12.38 7.79
N ILE A 92 2.71 -12.02 6.53
CA ILE A 92 1.45 -12.21 5.82
C ILE A 92 1.62 -13.40 4.88
N ALA A 93 0.80 -14.43 5.09
CA ALA A 93 0.77 -15.64 4.30
C ALA A 93 0.46 -15.36 2.82
N PRO A 94 0.88 -16.25 1.90
CA PRO A 94 0.54 -16.13 0.48
C PRO A 94 -0.98 -16.06 0.26
N HIS A 95 -1.43 -15.06 -0.49
CA HIS A 95 -2.83 -14.85 -0.84
C HIS A 95 -2.98 -14.13 -2.18
N VAL A 96 -4.22 -14.00 -2.66
CA VAL A 96 -4.57 -13.29 -3.89
C VAL A 96 -5.61 -12.21 -3.59
N GLY A 97 -5.52 -11.11 -4.34
CA GLY A 97 -6.49 -10.03 -4.29
C GLY A 97 -7.84 -10.42 -4.88
N TYR A 98 -8.86 -9.64 -4.53
CA TYR A 98 -10.26 -9.96 -4.83
C TYR A 98 -10.71 -9.59 -6.25
N SER A 99 -10.03 -8.63 -6.90
CA SER A 99 -10.53 -8.03 -8.12
C SER A 99 -9.44 -7.73 -9.13
N GLY A 100 -9.58 -8.28 -10.34
CA GLY A 100 -8.73 -7.91 -11.48
C GLY A 100 -9.01 -6.50 -12.03
N ALA A 101 -9.98 -5.75 -11.49
CA ALA A 101 -10.31 -4.41 -11.97
C ALA A 101 -9.28 -3.36 -11.54
N VAL A 102 -8.48 -3.65 -10.51
CA VAL A 102 -7.52 -2.70 -9.94
C VAL A 102 -6.07 -3.17 -10.12
N LEU A 103 -5.16 -2.22 -9.90
CA LEU A 103 -3.77 -2.45 -9.56
C LEU A 103 -3.51 -1.84 -8.18
N ARG A 104 -2.57 -2.41 -7.44
CA ARG A 104 -2.16 -1.95 -6.12
C ARG A 104 -0.82 -1.25 -6.18
N LEU A 105 -0.72 -0.07 -5.59
CA LEU A 105 0.54 0.62 -5.34
C LEU A 105 0.88 0.60 -3.86
N HIS A 106 2.18 0.51 -3.56
CA HIS A 106 2.73 0.81 -2.25
C HIS A 106 3.78 1.91 -2.39
N LEU A 107 3.64 3.01 -1.65
CA LEU A 107 4.70 3.98 -1.37
C LEU A 107 5.24 3.70 0.03
N ALA A 108 6.53 3.40 0.15
CA ALA A 108 7.15 3.13 1.44
C ALA A 108 7.37 4.41 2.26
N LEU A 109 6.86 4.44 3.49
CA LEU A 109 7.03 5.55 4.44
C LEU A 109 8.05 5.21 5.52
N ARG A 110 7.95 4.00 6.08
CA ARG A 110 8.89 3.42 7.05
C ARG A 110 9.18 1.99 6.63
N ALA A 111 10.46 1.66 6.42
CA ALA A 111 10.90 0.30 6.16
C ALA A 111 12.40 0.22 6.42
N GLU A 112 12.79 -0.64 7.35
CA GLU A 112 14.18 -0.89 7.72
C GLU A 112 14.46 -2.39 7.67
N GLY A 113 15.72 -2.78 7.46
CA GLY A 113 16.12 -4.18 7.45
C GLY A 113 15.38 -5.05 6.41
N ASP A 114 14.97 -6.25 6.83
CA ASP A 114 14.29 -7.22 5.96
C ASP A 114 12.76 -7.02 5.97
N CYS A 115 12.32 -6.02 5.21
CA CYS A 115 10.93 -5.79 4.87
C CYS A 115 10.73 -6.00 3.37
N ALA A 116 9.97 -7.03 2.96
CA ALA A 116 9.74 -7.30 1.54
C ALA A 116 8.33 -7.81 1.20
N LEU A 117 8.00 -7.66 -0.08
CA LEU A 117 6.82 -8.18 -0.76
C LEU A 117 7.28 -9.12 -1.87
N ARG A 118 6.78 -10.36 -1.85
CA ARG A 118 6.89 -11.31 -2.96
C ARG A 118 5.58 -11.27 -3.76
N VAL A 119 5.67 -11.13 -5.09
CA VAL A 119 4.54 -11.22 -6.02
C VAL A 119 4.89 -12.22 -7.12
N GLY A 120 4.23 -13.39 -7.10
CA GLY A 120 4.62 -14.53 -7.92
C GLY A 120 6.05 -14.97 -7.60
N GLY A 121 6.93 -14.94 -8.62
CA GLY A 121 8.34 -15.31 -8.51
C GLY A 121 9.30 -14.16 -8.17
N GLU A 122 8.83 -12.90 -8.13
CA GLU A 122 9.68 -11.73 -7.88
C GLU A 122 9.49 -11.22 -6.44
N THR A 123 10.59 -10.85 -5.78
CA THR A 123 10.58 -10.24 -4.45
C THR A 123 11.20 -8.85 -4.50
N ARG A 124 10.52 -7.86 -3.93
CA ARG A 124 11.04 -6.49 -3.76
C ARG A 124 11.03 -6.08 -2.30
N ARG A 125 12.10 -5.41 -1.87
CA ARG A 125 12.16 -4.75 -0.56
C ARG A 125 11.55 -3.36 -0.66
N TRP A 126 10.90 -2.92 0.42
CA TRP A 126 10.51 -1.51 0.52
C TRP A 126 11.74 -0.64 0.77
N THR A 127 11.78 0.52 0.11
CA THR A 127 12.80 1.55 0.33
C THR A 127 12.06 2.86 0.59
N PRO A 128 12.25 3.53 1.74
CA PRO A 128 11.53 4.77 2.06
C PRO A 128 11.59 5.79 0.91
N GLY A 129 10.43 6.36 0.58
CA GLY A 129 10.24 7.30 -0.52
C GLY A 129 10.19 6.68 -1.93
N ARG A 130 10.27 5.35 -2.04
CA ARG A 130 10.07 4.64 -3.31
C ARG A 130 8.71 3.97 -3.37
N ALA A 131 8.12 4.02 -4.56
CA ALA A 131 6.86 3.39 -4.86
C ALA A 131 7.03 2.25 -5.88
N PHE A 132 6.15 1.26 -5.78
CA PHE A 132 5.98 0.27 -6.84
C PHE A 132 4.50 -0.07 -7.00
N VAL A 133 4.15 -0.55 -8.20
CA VAL A 133 2.82 -1.01 -8.56
C VAL A 133 2.88 -2.50 -8.84
N PHE A 134 1.87 -3.25 -8.42
CA PHE A 134 1.75 -4.67 -8.72
C PHE A 134 0.28 -5.06 -8.93
N ASP A 135 0.12 -6.16 -9.66
CA ASP A 135 -1.14 -6.88 -9.78
C ASP A 135 -1.28 -7.83 -8.60
N ASP A 136 -2.18 -7.53 -7.67
CA ASP A 136 -2.42 -8.28 -6.44
C ASP A 136 -3.26 -9.55 -6.69
N THR A 137 -3.83 -9.74 -7.88
CA THR A 137 -4.47 -11.01 -8.26
C THR A 137 -3.45 -12.15 -8.48
N VAL A 138 -2.17 -11.81 -8.59
CA VAL A 138 -1.08 -12.79 -8.54
C VAL A 138 -0.75 -13.08 -7.09
N GLU A 139 -0.55 -14.36 -6.76
CA GLU A 139 -0.18 -14.78 -5.40
C GLU A 139 0.94 -13.90 -4.85
N HIS A 140 0.73 -13.34 -3.67
CA HIS A 140 1.70 -12.49 -3.02
C HIS A 140 1.74 -12.72 -1.51
N ALA A 141 2.91 -12.47 -0.93
CA ALA A 141 3.18 -12.59 0.49
C ALA A 141 4.07 -11.42 0.93
N ALA A 142 3.93 -10.97 2.17
CA ALA A 142 4.66 -9.82 2.70
C ALA A 142 5.22 -10.13 4.08
N TRP A 143 6.35 -9.53 4.43
CA TRP A 143 6.92 -9.66 5.77
C TRP A 143 7.59 -8.37 6.24
N ASN A 144 7.58 -8.19 7.56
CA ASN A 144 8.42 -7.27 8.31
C ASN A 144 9.23 -8.10 9.31
N ARG A 145 10.46 -8.45 8.96
CA ARG A 145 11.40 -9.19 9.83
C ARG A 145 12.39 -8.26 10.53
N SER A 146 12.11 -6.97 10.57
CA SER A 146 12.87 -5.99 11.34
C SER A 146 12.35 -5.89 12.78
N ASP A 147 13.04 -5.10 13.59
CA ASP A 147 12.68 -4.71 14.96
C ASP A 147 11.87 -3.40 15.02
N ALA A 148 11.60 -2.77 13.88
CA ALA A 148 10.82 -1.55 13.76
C ALA A 148 9.51 -1.77 12.95
N PRO A 149 8.49 -0.91 13.10
CA PRO A 149 7.31 -0.97 12.26
C PRO A 149 7.61 -0.69 10.77
N ARG A 150 6.94 -1.42 9.89
CA ARG A 150 6.91 -1.13 8.44
C ARG A 150 5.61 -0.41 8.11
N ILE A 151 5.69 0.77 7.51
CA ILE A 151 4.53 1.57 7.12
C ILE A 151 4.61 1.90 5.63
N VAL A 152 3.51 1.67 4.92
CA VAL A 152 3.33 2.10 3.53
C VAL A 152 2.02 2.87 3.37
N LEU A 153 2.00 3.82 2.45
CA LEU A 153 0.75 4.25 1.83
C LEU A 153 0.38 3.19 0.78
N LEU A 154 -0.76 2.54 0.96
CA LEU A 154 -1.35 1.60 0.03
C LEU A 154 -2.46 2.32 -0.74
N ALA A 155 -2.51 2.15 -2.06
CA ALA A 155 -3.65 2.58 -2.85
C ALA A 155 -3.98 1.60 -3.99
N ASP A 156 -5.27 1.30 -4.13
CA ASP A 156 -5.83 0.56 -5.25
C ASP A 156 -6.46 1.56 -6.23
N PHE A 157 -6.14 1.42 -7.50
CA PHE A 157 -6.64 2.28 -8.57
C PHE A 157 -7.05 1.45 -9.78
N LEU A 158 -7.98 1.98 -10.58
CA LEU A 158 -8.47 1.28 -11.77
C LEU A 158 -7.30 0.93 -12.70
N ARG A 159 -7.27 -0.32 -13.11
CA ARG A 159 -6.30 -0.81 -14.09
C ARG A 159 -6.45 -0.01 -15.39
N PRO A 160 -5.39 0.65 -15.89
CA PRO A 160 -5.44 1.33 -17.18
C PRO A 160 -5.80 0.37 -18.31
N ALA A 161 -6.54 0.86 -19.31
CA ALA A 161 -6.85 0.09 -20.51
C ALA A 161 -5.55 -0.41 -21.17
N GLY A 162 -5.49 -1.70 -21.52
CA GLY A 162 -4.32 -2.33 -22.14
C GLY A 162 -3.25 -2.85 -21.16
N SER A 163 -3.42 -2.68 -19.85
CA SER A 163 -2.52 -3.33 -18.88
C SER A 163 -2.70 -4.84 -18.91
N GLU A 164 -1.60 -5.61 -18.94
CA GLU A 164 -1.65 -7.06 -18.96
C GLU A 164 -2.42 -7.61 -17.77
N ARG A 165 -3.34 -8.55 -18.03
CA ARG A 165 -4.05 -9.30 -16.99
C ARG A 165 -3.34 -10.63 -16.82
N HIS A 166 -2.85 -10.89 -15.61
CA HIS A 166 -2.39 -12.22 -15.28
C HIS A 166 -3.62 -13.03 -14.86
N ALA A 167 -3.93 -14.10 -15.59
CA ALA A 167 -4.97 -15.02 -15.16
C ALA A 167 -4.58 -15.57 -13.77
N ALA A 168 -5.49 -15.46 -12.81
CA ALA A 168 -5.38 -16.22 -11.57
C ALA A 168 -5.27 -17.70 -11.96
N ARG A 169 -4.19 -18.35 -11.54
CA ARG A 169 -4.01 -19.79 -11.75
C ARG A 169 -4.91 -20.57 -10.82
#